data_AF-A0A6C1QVA3-F1
#
_entry.id   AF-A0A6C1QVA3-F1
#
_cell.length_a   1.000
_cell.length_b   1.000
_cell.length_c   1.000
_cell.angle_alpha   90.00
_cell.angle_beta   90.00
_cell.angle_gamma   90.00
#
_symmetry.space_group_name_H-M   'P 1'
#
loop_
_entity.id
_entity.type
_entity.pdbx_description
1 polymer ?
#
loop_
_entity_poly.entity_id
_entity_poly.type
_entity_poly.pdbx_seq_one_letter_code
_entity_poly.pdbx_strand_id
1 'polypeptide(L)'
;MPGIGAFVVRARWRLFRARMIDASLRPTVGYVQLRSNDPSAGYLGVYRCFGTLEAIQADDTLWITDGKISLAVRMSDEHVYYLAPDLLASGADQSELPDETPTIVPWSKIGSLPEGTRMFVCGPLYVQGGTAFFRSDGATSLTVLIYDGTPESVLERSIWSGRHRNEYWNQVTPGSLAAGSLSLLILASVYIGSPWLRSSAILAVAGSLIPVLPLMPPGVPLFFVYRRWWQHARSLRAERDLMRLPLRYDGSLRGSASDGQQYEHRAVTLEEAQELLSLGARFRSASLPAAQVGDGMVGFGVIDDQGVLTRPADPLAEFLIVQGDPATVAWRCERRARRLERLAVVAFSAGLALNLYLALVVMNWLVR
;
A
#
# COMPACT_ATOMS: atom_id res chain seq x y z
N MET A 1 20.64 -13.50 -4.54
CA MET A 1 21.26 -12.46 -3.68
C MET A 1 20.25 -11.99 -2.65
N PRO A 2 20.57 -12.04 -1.35
CA PRO A 2 19.76 -11.42 -0.30
C PRO A 2 19.58 -9.92 -0.64
N GLY A 3 18.36 -9.40 -0.55
CA GLY A 3 18.06 -7.98 -0.76
C GLY A 3 17.36 -7.62 -2.07
N ILE A 4 17.61 -8.31 -3.19
CA ILE A 4 16.89 -8.03 -4.47
C ILE A 4 15.38 -8.17 -4.29
N GLY A 5 14.94 -9.19 -3.55
CA GLY A 5 13.53 -9.38 -3.23
C GLY A 5 12.90 -8.19 -2.49
N ALA A 6 13.66 -7.52 -1.63
CA ALA A 6 13.15 -6.34 -0.91
C ALA A 6 12.90 -5.16 -1.85
N PHE A 7 13.80 -4.92 -2.81
CA PHE A 7 13.60 -3.87 -3.82
C PHE A 7 12.42 -4.16 -4.73
N VAL A 8 12.25 -5.42 -5.18
CA VAL A 8 11.12 -5.85 -6.02
C VAL A 8 9.79 -5.67 -5.28
N VAL A 9 9.70 -6.15 -4.03
CA VAL A 9 8.49 -5.99 -3.20
C VAL A 9 8.18 -4.51 -2.98
N ARG A 10 9.20 -3.70 -2.70
CA ARG A 10 9.03 -2.25 -2.49
C ARG A 10 8.57 -1.54 -3.77
N ALA A 11 9.16 -1.86 -4.92
CA ALA A 11 8.78 -1.30 -6.21
C ALA A 11 7.34 -1.66 -6.56
N ARG A 12 6.95 -2.94 -6.37
CA ARG A 12 5.59 -3.42 -6.61
C ARG A 12 4.55 -2.66 -5.79
N TRP A 13 4.77 -2.50 -4.49
CA TRP A 13 3.83 -1.77 -3.63
C TRP A 13 3.82 -0.26 -3.90
N ARG A 14 4.94 0.33 -4.33
CA ARG A 14 4.96 1.72 -4.81
C ARG A 14 4.13 1.88 -6.07
N LEU A 15 4.28 0.97 -7.03
CA LEU A 15 3.50 0.97 -8.27
C LEU A 15 2.01 0.79 -7.98
N PHE A 16 1.63 -0.13 -7.09
CA PHE A 16 0.23 -0.31 -6.67
C PHE A 16 -0.37 1.00 -6.12
N ARG A 17 0.28 1.64 -5.15
CA ARG A 17 -0.24 2.91 -4.60
C ARG A 17 -0.28 4.02 -5.64
N ALA A 18 0.72 4.10 -6.52
CA ALA A 18 0.72 5.08 -7.61
C ALA A 18 -0.46 4.84 -8.58
N ARG A 19 -0.75 3.58 -8.92
CA ARG A 19 -1.91 3.21 -9.75
C ARG A 19 -3.23 3.52 -9.05
N MET A 20 -3.35 3.28 -7.74
CA MET A 20 -4.56 3.64 -6.99
C MET A 20 -4.78 5.16 -6.92
N ILE A 21 -3.71 5.95 -6.74
CA ILE A 21 -3.80 7.42 -6.80
C ILE A 21 -4.17 7.87 -8.20
N ASP A 22 -3.54 7.33 -9.24
CA ASP A 22 -3.88 7.66 -10.63
C ASP A 22 -5.33 7.30 -10.96
N ALA A 23 -5.76 6.10 -10.56
CA ALA A 23 -7.14 5.64 -10.69
C ALA A 23 -8.14 6.52 -9.93
N SER A 24 -7.74 7.13 -8.81
CA SER A 24 -8.58 8.08 -8.08
C SER A 24 -8.89 9.37 -8.86
N LEU A 25 -8.09 9.67 -9.89
CA LEU A 25 -8.25 10.84 -10.75
C LEU A 25 -8.94 10.51 -12.10
N ARG A 26 -9.20 9.23 -12.37
CA ARG A 26 -9.84 8.81 -13.62
C ARG A 26 -11.37 8.99 -13.54
N PRO A 27 -12.03 9.33 -14.66
CA PRO A 27 -13.49 9.39 -14.72
C PRO A 27 -14.11 8.03 -14.42
N THR A 28 -15.23 8.05 -13.69
CA THR A 28 -16.07 6.86 -13.50
C THR A 28 -16.85 6.59 -14.79
N VAL A 29 -16.95 5.33 -15.21
CA VAL A 29 -17.75 4.93 -16.37
C VAL A 29 -19.21 5.32 -16.12
N GLY A 30 -19.81 6.04 -17.07
CA GLY A 30 -21.22 6.40 -17.04
C GLY A 30 -21.90 6.06 -18.36
N TYR A 31 -23.25 6.08 -18.34
CA TYR A 31 -24.06 5.75 -19.51
C TYR A 31 -23.82 6.68 -20.71
N VAL A 32 -23.56 7.96 -20.46
CA VAL A 32 -23.32 8.96 -21.51
C VAL A 32 -22.08 8.62 -22.34
N GLN A 33 -21.02 8.15 -21.69
CA GLN A 33 -19.77 7.78 -22.33
C GLN A 33 -19.92 6.52 -23.19
N LEU A 34 -20.77 5.59 -22.77
CA LEU A 34 -21.05 4.36 -23.52
C LEU A 34 -21.93 4.58 -24.76
N ARG A 35 -22.68 5.69 -24.80
CA ARG A 35 -23.63 6.02 -25.87
C ARG A 35 -23.03 6.93 -26.95
N SER A 36 -21.73 7.21 -26.95
CA SER A 36 -21.12 7.93 -28.06
C SER A 36 -21.37 7.14 -29.34
N ASN A 37 -22.22 7.67 -30.22
CA ASN A 37 -22.84 7.02 -31.39
C ASN A 37 -21.86 6.64 -32.51
N ASP A 38 -20.58 6.45 -32.21
CA ASP A 38 -19.61 5.98 -33.19
C ASP A 38 -19.41 4.47 -33.00
N PRO A 39 -20.09 3.62 -33.78
CA PRO A 39 -19.92 2.16 -33.73
C PRO A 39 -18.51 1.69 -34.15
N SER A 40 -17.63 2.61 -34.58
CA SER A 40 -16.20 2.37 -34.78
C SER A 40 -15.31 2.80 -33.61
N ALA A 41 -15.88 3.35 -32.53
CA ALA A 41 -15.14 3.81 -31.35
C ALA A 41 -14.57 2.61 -30.57
N GLY A 42 -13.41 2.14 -31.01
CA GLY A 42 -12.65 1.09 -30.35
C GLY A 42 -12.24 1.48 -28.93
N TYR A 43 -11.18 2.27 -28.77
CA TYR A 43 -10.67 2.70 -27.46
C TYR A 43 -11.37 3.98 -27.00
N LEU A 44 -11.98 3.97 -25.81
CA LEU A 44 -12.67 5.13 -25.23
C LEU A 44 -11.78 5.96 -24.29
N GLY A 45 -10.69 5.40 -23.78
CA GLY A 45 -9.85 6.04 -22.77
C GLY A 45 -9.62 5.17 -21.53
N VAL A 46 -9.05 5.77 -20.49
CA VAL A 46 -8.85 5.11 -19.18
C VAL A 46 -9.95 5.56 -18.25
N TYR A 47 -10.73 4.59 -17.77
CA TYR A 47 -11.85 4.81 -16.86
C TYR A 47 -11.72 3.92 -15.63
N ARG A 48 -12.58 4.17 -14.65
CA ARG A 48 -12.77 3.29 -13.50
C ARG A 48 -14.24 2.96 -13.27
N CYS A 49 -14.50 1.89 -12.56
CA CYS A 49 -15.84 1.46 -12.20
C CYS A 49 -15.80 0.83 -10.80
N PHE A 50 -16.83 1.14 -10.01
CA PHE A 50 -17.20 0.37 -8.83
C PHE A 50 -18.42 -0.47 -9.19
N GLY A 51 -18.36 -1.76 -8.93
CA GLY A 51 -19.47 -2.65 -9.22
C GLY A 51 -19.44 -3.90 -8.37
N THR A 52 -20.43 -4.74 -8.57
CA THR A 52 -20.53 -6.08 -8.02
C THR A 52 -20.39 -7.10 -9.13
N LEU A 53 -19.71 -8.21 -8.85
CA LEU A 53 -19.62 -9.34 -9.74
C LEU A 53 -21.02 -9.91 -10.02
N GLU A 54 -21.42 -9.93 -11.28
CA GLU A 54 -22.69 -10.50 -11.75
C GLU A 54 -22.48 -11.94 -12.26
N ALA A 55 -21.47 -12.14 -13.12
CA ALA A 55 -21.17 -13.45 -13.67
C ALA A 55 -19.69 -13.58 -14.06
N ILE A 56 -19.23 -14.82 -14.12
CA ILE A 56 -17.95 -15.19 -14.73
C ILE A 56 -18.29 -15.93 -16.04
N GLN A 57 -17.87 -15.38 -17.17
CA GLN A 57 -18.06 -15.99 -18.48
C GLN A 57 -16.74 -16.58 -18.96
N ALA A 58 -16.74 -17.88 -19.24
CA ALA A 58 -15.54 -18.65 -19.56
C ALA A 58 -14.47 -18.50 -18.44
N ASP A 59 -13.20 -18.63 -18.79
CA ASP A 59 -12.09 -18.59 -17.83
C ASP A 59 -11.46 -17.21 -17.66
N ASP A 60 -11.84 -16.20 -18.46
CA ASP A 60 -11.11 -14.93 -18.55
C ASP A 60 -11.95 -13.66 -18.53
N THR A 61 -13.29 -13.76 -18.51
CA THR A 61 -14.16 -12.58 -18.59
C THR A 61 -15.06 -12.47 -17.37
N LEU A 62 -14.93 -11.36 -16.65
CA LEU A 62 -15.80 -11.00 -15.54
C LEU A 62 -16.86 -10.01 -15.99
N TRP A 63 -18.11 -10.25 -15.61
CA TRP A 63 -19.18 -9.27 -15.76
C TRP A 63 -19.39 -8.57 -14.43
N ILE A 64 -19.20 -7.26 -14.41
CA ILE A 64 -19.46 -6.41 -13.24
C ILE A 64 -20.60 -5.46 -13.55
N THR A 65 -21.43 -5.18 -12.56
CA THR A 65 -22.53 -4.23 -12.68
C THR A 65 -22.47 -3.20 -11.56
N ASP A 66 -22.73 -1.93 -11.88
CA ASP A 66 -22.95 -0.87 -10.89
C ASP A 66 -24.44 -0.68 -10.56
N GLY A 67 -25.30 -1.59 -11.05
CA GLY A 67 -26.76 -1.53 -10.97
C GLY A 67 -27.43 -0.72 -12.09
N LYS A 68 -26.66 0.03 -12.88
CA LYS A 68 -27.15 0.82 -14.03
C LYS A 68 -26.59 0.29 -15.35
N ILE A 69 -25.32 -0.10 -15.36
CA ILE A 69 -24.60 -0.62 -16.53
C ILE A 69 -23.87 -1.92 -16.15
N SER A 70 -23.84 -2.86 -17.09
CA SER A 70 -23.00 -4.06 -16.98
C SER A 70 -21.80 -3.92 -17.91
N LEU A 71 -20.61 -4.18 -17.38
CA LEU A 71 -19.33 -4.05 -18.06
C LEU A 71 -18.60 -5.39 -18.00
N ALA A 72 -18.01 -5.80 -19.11
CA ALA A 72 -17.11 -6.95 -19.14
C ALA A 72 -15.68 -6.52 -18.75
N VAL A 73 -14.95 -7.38 -18.08
CA VAL A 73 -13.55 -7.14 -17.68
C VAL A 73 -12.77 -8.37 -18.11
N ARG A 74 -11.87 -8.18 -19.07
CA ARG A 74 -11.04 -9.26 -19.60
C ARG A 74 -9.78 -9.38 -18.72
N MET A 75 -9.67 -10.49 -18.01
CA MET A 75 -8.72 -10.77 -16.94
C MET A 75 -7.51 -11.60 -17.38
N SER A 76 -7.35 -11.87 -18.68
CA SER A 76 -6.22 -12.64 -19.21
C SER A 76 -4.90 -11.99 -18.76
N ASP A 77 -4.06 -12.75 -18.04
CA ASP A 77 -2.78 -12.32 -17.45
C ASP A 77 -2.84 -11.21 -16.38
N GLU A 78 -4.02 -10.90 -15.86
CA GLU A 78 -4.20 -9.87 -14.85
C GLU A 78 -4.05 -10.38 -13.41
N HIS A 79 -3.75 -9.44 -12.51
CA HIS A 79 -3.69 -9.71 -11.07
C HIS A 79 -4.85 -9.03 -10.37
N VAL A 80 -5.42 -9.74 -9.40
CA VAL A 80 -6.44 -9.21 -8.50
C VAL A 80 -5.79 -8.89 -7.16
N TYR A 81 -6.07 -7.70 -6.66
CA TYR A 81 -5.70 -7.26 -5.33
C TYR A 81 -6.88 -7.54 -4.38
N TYR A 82 -6.66 -8.19 -3.25
CA TYR A 82 -7.67 -8.31 -2.20
C TYR A 82 -7.33 -7.37 -1.05
N LEU A 83 -8.26 -6.49 -0.72
CA LEU A 83 -8.12 -5.56 0.38
C LEU A 83 -8.62 -6.21 1.68
N ALA A 84 -7.82 -6.15 2.74
CA ALA A 84 -8.19 -6.69 4.05
C ALA A 84 -9.48 -6.01 4.57
N PRO A 85 -10.40 -6.72 5.24
CA PRO A 85 -11.76 -6.26 5.55
C PRO A 85 -11.84 -4.87 6.20
N ASP A 86 -12.96 -4.19 5.98
CA ASP A 86 -13.20 -2.89 6.60
C ASP A 86 -13.59 -3.06 8.08
N LEU A 87 -12.62 -2.93 8.98
CA LEU A 87 -12.87 -2.96 10.43
C LEU A 87 -13.66 -1.73 10.92
N LEU A 88 -13.72 -0.64 10.13
CA LEU A 88 -14.46 0.58 10.48
C LEU A 88 -15.98 0.35 10.42
N ALA A 89 -16.44 -0.59 9.59
CA ALA A 89 -17.85 -0.99 9.54
C ALA A 89 -18.30 -1.70 10.84
N SER A 90 -17.37 -2.12 11.69
CA SER A 90 -17.64 -2.82 12.96
C SER A 90 -17.65 -1.89 14.19
N GLY A 91 -17.65 -0.57 14.00
CA GLY A 91 -17.67 0.40 15.11
C GLY A 91 -16.32 0.58 15.83
N ALA A 92 -15.23 0.12 15.22
CA ALA A 92 -13.89 0.39 15.71
C ALA A 92 -13.53 1.87 15.47
N ASP A 93 -12.81 2.43 16.44
CA ASP A 93 -12.34 3.82 16.44
C ASP A 93 -11.57 4.10 15.14
N GLN A 94 -11.78 5.28 14.52
CA GLN A 94 -11.23 5.65 13.19
C GLN A 94 -9.69 5.64 13.13
N SER A 95 -9.04 5.43 14.27
CA SER A 95 -7.60 5.48 14.51
C SER A 95 -6.84 4.20 14.15
N GLU A 96 -7.50 3.05 13.95
CA GLU A 96 -6.82 1.77 13.66
C GLU A 96 -7.16 1.20 12.27
N LEU A 97 -6.57 1.79 11.23
CA LEU A 97 -6.59 1.18 9.89
C LEU A 97 -5.88 -0.18 9.91
N PRO A 98 -6.41 -1.20 9.19
CA PRO A 98 -5.92 -2.57 9.26
C PRO A 98 -4.45 -2.66 8.88
N ASP A 99 -3.70 -3.46 9.64
CA ASP A 99 -2.26 -3.61 9.47
C ASP A 99 -1.84 -4.68 8.45
N GLU A 100 -2.82 -5.26 7.75
CA GLU A 100 -2.64 -6.34 6.81
C GLU A 100 -2.31 -5.79 5.42
N THR A 101 -1.32 -6.40 4.75
CA THR A 101 -0.97 -6.04 3.39
C THR A 101 -1.95 -6.71 2.42
N PRO A 102 -2.42 -6.02 1.35
CA PRO A 102 -3.27 -6.64 0.35
C PRO A 102 -2.62 -7.89 -0.22
N THR A 103 -3.42 -8.91 -0.50
CA THR A 103 -2.91 -10.09 -1.20
C THR A 103 -3.01 -9.85 -2.70
N ILE A 104 -2.01 -10.32 -3.44
CA ILE A 104 -1.95 -10.21 -4.89
C ILE A 104 -2.06 -11.62 -5.43
N VAL A 105 -3.13 -11.90 -6.17
CA VAL A 105 -3.42 -13.22 -6.73
C VAL A 105 -3.53 -13.09 -8.24
N PRO A 106 -2.76 -13.87 -9.04
CA PRO A 106 -2.98 -13.91 -10.47
C PRO A 106 -4.37 -14.49 -10.75
N TRP A 107 -5.07 -13.95 -11.75
CA TRP A 107 -6.43 -14.37 -12.10
C TRP A 107 -6.54 -15.88 -12.31
N SER A 108 -5.54 -16.49 -12.94
CA SER A 108 -5.47 -17.95 -13.19
C SER A 108 -5.48 -18.83 -11.93
N LYS A 109 -5.32 -18.27 -10.73
CA LYS A 109 -5.40 -18.98 -9.45
C LYS A 109 -6.74 -18.78 -8.73
N ILE A 110 -7.61 -17.93 -9.25
CA ILE A 110 -8.94 -17.68 -8.70
C ILE A 110 -9.89 -18.66 -9.36
N GLY A 111 -10.26 -19.72 -8.64
CA GLY A 111 -11.14 -20.77 -9.18
C GLY A 111 -12.62 -20.38 -9.22
N SER A 112 -13.07 -19.57 -8.27
CA SER A 112 -14.42 -19.04 -8.21
C SER A 112 -14.49 -17.80 -7.33
N LEU A 113 -15.48 -16.95 -7.59
CA LEU A 113 -15.86 -15.82 -6.75
C LEU A 113 -17.38 -15.85 -6.55
N PRO A 114 -17.89 -15.53 -5.35
CA PRO A 114 -19.32 -15.46 -5.13
C PRO A 114 -19.93 -14.28 -5.90
N GLU A 115 -21.12 -14.48 -6.45
CA GLU A 115 -21.93 -13.39 -6.99
C GLU A 115 -22.12 -12.30 -5.94
N GLY A 116 -22.13 -11.03 -6.36
CA GLY A 116 -22.22 -9.89 -5.46
C GLY A 116 -20.89 -9.43 -4.86
N THR A 117 -19.77 -10.11 -5.16
CA THR A 117 -18.44 -9.66 -4.74
C THR A 117 -18.19 -8.23 -5.22
N ARG A 118 -17.87 -7.31 -4.30
CA ARG A 118 -17.59 -5.91 -4.63
C ARG A 118 -16.21 -5.77 -5.26
N MET A 119 -16.16 -5.07 -6.39
CA MET A 119 -14.97 -4.91 -7.19
C MET A 119 -14.79 -3.45 -7.58
N PHE A 120 -13.53 -3.02 -7.57
CA PHE A 120 -13.07 -1.78 -8.18
C PHE A 120 -12.17 -2.15 -9.36
N VAL A 121 -12.47 -1.59 -10.53
CA VAL A 121 -11.72 -1.81 -11.76
C VAL A 121 -11.30 -0.48 -12.34
N CYS A 122 -10.04 -0.34 -12.72
CA CYS A 122 -9.54 0.81 -13.44
C CYS A 122 -8.59 0.38 -14.57
N GLY A 123 -8.75 0.98 -15.75
CA GLY A 123 -7.89 0.71 -16.90
C GLY A 123 -8.49 1.15 -18.23
N PRO A 124 -7.88 0.76 -19.34
CA PRO A 124 -8.38 1.02 -20.68
C PRO A 124 -9.77 0.42 -20.89
N LEU A 125 -10.71 1.24 -21.38
CA LEU A 125 -12.07 0.85 -21.73
C LEU A 125 -12.22 0.83 -23.25
N TYR A 126 -12.85 -0.22 -23.76
CA TYR A 126 -13.14 -0.41 -25.16
C TYR A 126 -14.63 -0.67 -25.39
N VAL A 127 -15.13 -0.34 -26.58
CA VAL A 127 -16.47 -0.75 -27.02
C VAL A 127 -16.35 -1.57 -28.31
N GLN A 128 -16.97 -2.76 -28.32
CA GLN A 128 -17.04 -3.62 -29.49
C GLN A 128 -18.40 -4.31 -29.53
N GLY A 129 -19.09 -4.23 -30.66
CA GLY A 129 -20.40 -4.89 -30.83
C GLY A 129 -21.47 -4.37 -29.86
N GLY A 130 -21.37 -3.12 -29.40
CA GLY A 130 -22.30 -2.53 -28.43
C GLY A 130 -22.03 -2.91 -26.96
N THR A 131 -21.02 -3.74 -26.70
CA THR A 131 -20.59 -4.09 -25.33
C THR A 131 -19.33 -3.32 -24.96
N ALA A 132 -19.33 -2.73 -23.77
CA ALA A 132 -18.17 -2.08 -23.21
C ALA A 132 -17.38 -3.06 -22.34
N PHE A 133 -16.05 -3.08 -22.50
CA PHE A 133 -15.18 -3.95 -21.74
C PHE A 133 -13.84 -3.31 -21.38
N PHE A 134 -13.38 -3.61 -20.16
CA PHE A 134 -12.03 -3.31 -19.72
C PHE A 134 -11.07 -4.38 -20.21
N ARG A 135 -9.91 -3.97 -20.74
CA ARG A 135 -8.86 -4.89 -21.17
C ARG A 135 -7.50 -4.19 -21.13
N SER A 136 -6.45 -4.90 -20.74
CA SER A 136 -5.08 -4.43 -20.88
C SER A 136 -4.66 -4.34 -22.35
N ASP A 137 -3.87 -3.31 -22.67
CA ASP A 137 -3.31 -3.06 -24.00
C ASP A 137 -1.81 -3.41 -24.09
N GLY A 138 -1.27 -4.08 -23.07
CA GLY A 138 0.15 -4.43 -22.95
C GLY A 138 1.04 -3.28 -22.44
N ALA A 139 0.67 -2.02 -22.69
CA ALA A 139 1.34 -0.85 -22.10
C ALA A 139 0.79 -0.53 -20.70
N THR A 140 -0.51 -0.71 -20.51
CA THR A 140 -1.26 -0.42 -19.28
C THR A 140 -2.06 -1.65 -18.84
N SER A 141 -1.66 -2.22 -17.70
CA SER A 141 -2.39 -3.33 -17.08
C SER A 141 -3.61 -2.82 -16.32
N LEU A 142 -4.63 -3.66 -16.20
CA LEU A 142 -5.79 -3.34 -15.36
C LEU A 142 -5.39 -3.27 -13.88
N THR A 143 -6.11 -2.43 -13.12
CA THR A 143 -6.07 -2.43 -11.66
C THR A 143 -7.40 -2.95 -11.17
N VAL A 144 -7.41 -4.21 -10.72
CA VAL A 144 -8.62 -4.90 -10.25
C VAL A 144 -8.48 -5.19 -8.77
N LEU A 145 -9.39 -4.67 -7.97
CA LEU A 145 -9.37 -4.75 -6.53
C LEU A 145 -10.70 -5.33 -6.03
N ILE A 146 -10.63 -6.40 -5.25
CA ILE A 146 -11.75 -6.93 -4.47
C ILE A 146 -11.68 -6.32 -3.08
N TYR A 147 -12.81 -5.81 -2.59
CA TYR A 147 -12.87 -5.14 -1.31
C TYR A 147 -14.18 -5.43 -0.57
N ASP A 148 -14.10 -5.46 0.75
CA ASP A 148 -15.26 -5.39 1.64
C ASP A 148 -15.42 -3.96 2.18
N GLY A 149 -16.63 -3.57 2.55
CA GLY A 149 -16.92 -2.24 3.12
C GLY A 149 -17.36 -1.21 2.09
N THR A 150 -17.29 0.08 2.45
CA THR A 150 -17.82 1.16 1.61
C THR A 150 -16.81 1.59 0.53
N PRO A 151 -17.25 2.02 -0.67
CA PRO A 151 -16.36 2.52 -1.71
C PRO A 151 -15.42 3.65 -1.24
N GLU A 152 -15.87 4.48 -0.28
CA GLU A 152 -15.11 5.61 0.26
C GLU A 152 -13.94 5.20 1.15
N SER A 153 -13.90 3.97 1.67
CA SER A 153 -12.74 3.48 2.43
C SER A 153 -11.68 2.86 1.53
N VAL A 154 -11.99 2.57 0.26
CA VAL A 154 -11.12 1.82 -0.66
C VAL A 154 -9.80 2.53 -0.91
N LEU A 155 -9.81 3.84 -1.20
CA LEU A 155 -8.59 4.58 -1.49
C LEU A 155 -7.67 4.61 -0.27
N GLU A 156 -8.20 5.10 0.85
CA GLU A 156 -7.48 5.25 2.11
C GLU A 156 -6.86 3.92 2.56
N ARG A 157 -7.67 2.85 2.59
CA ARG A 157 -7.18 1.51 2.92
C ARG A 157 -6.14 1.03 1.94
N SER A 158 -6.30 1.25 0.64
CA SER A 158 -5.30 0.84 -0.36
C SER A 158 -3.96 1.57 -0.17
N ILE A 159 -3.99 2.86 0.18
CA ILE A 159 -2.78 3.64 0.44
C ILE A 159 -2.10 3.23 1.75
N TRP A 160 -2.89 2.98 2.80
CA TRP A 160 -2.40 2.54 4.10
C TRP A 160 -1.81 1.12 4.06
N SER A 161 -2.64 0.16 3.62
CA SER A 161 -2.35 -1.28 3.60
C SER A 161 -1.37 -1.66 2.49
N GLY A 162 -1.26 -0.86 1.42
CA GLY A 162 -0.36 -1.04 0.27
C GLY A 162 1.11 -0.87 0.61
N ARG A 163 1.54 -1.38 1.76
CA ARG A 163 2.90 -1.43 2.31
C ARG A 163 3.14 -2.82 2.90
N HIS A 164 4.25 -3.43 2.51
CA HIS A 164 4.68 -4.67 3.13
C HIS A 164 5.07 -4.43 4.59
N ARG A 165 4.65 -5.31 5.51
CA ARG A 165 5.01 -5.21 6.95
C ARG A 165 6.54 -5.20 7.16
N ASN A 166 7.25 -6.05 6.43
CA ASN A 166 8.71 -6.08 6.42
C ASN A 166 9.24 -6.37 5.01
N GLU A 167 9.70 -5.34 4.31
CA GLU A 167 10.21 -5.44 2.92
C GLU A 167 11.35 -6.49 2.80
N TYR A 168 12.13 -6.70 3.87
CA TYR A 168 13.26 -7.63 3.91
C TYR A 168 12.86 -9.08 4.21
N TRP A 169 11.67 -9.31 4.74
CA TRP A 169 11.15 -10.65 5.03
C TRP A 169 10.06 -11.01 4.03
N ASN A 170 10.47 -11.39 2.83
CA ASN A 170 9.58 -11.86 1.75
C ASN A 170 9.74 -13.37 1.53
N GLN A 171 8.93 -13.96 0.65
CA GLN A 171 8.93 -15.41 0.37
C GLN A 171 10.31 -15.96 -0.06
N VAL A 172 11.18 -15.13 -0.63
CA VAL A 172 12.51 -15.53 -1.11
C VAL A 172 13.56 -15.47 0.01
N THR A 173 13.33 -14.67 1.05
CA THR A 173 14.31 -14.44 2.13
C THR A 173 14.66 -15.72 2.89
N PRO A 174 13.72 -16.54 3.39
CA PRO A 174 14.06 -17.76 4.12
C PRO A 174 14.90 -18.73 3.30
N GLY A 175 14.52 -18.97 2.04
CA GLY A 175 15.28 -19.84 1.14
C GLY A 175 16.69 -19.31 0.85
N SER A 176 16.83 -18.00 0.66
CA SER A 176 18.14 -17.36 0.46
C SER A 176 19.04 -17.46 1.70
N LEU A 177 18.47 -17.28 2.89
CA LEU A 177 19.20 -17.41 4.16
C LEU A 177 19.62 -18.86 4.43
N ALA A 178 18.74 -19.83 4.16
CA ALA A 178 19.04 -21.25 4.30
C ALA A 178 20.15 -21.71 3.34
N ALA A 179 20.04 -21.36 2.05
CA ALA A 179 21.05 -21.67 1.05
C ALA A 179 22.41 -21.02 1.36
N GLY A 180 22.40 -19.76 1.81
CA GLY A 180 23.61 -19.05 2.22
C GLY A 180 24.26 -19.67 3.46
N SER A 181 23.47 -20.00 4.47
CA SER A 181 23.93 -20.68 5.70
C SER A 181 24.54 -22.05 5.37
N LEU A 182 23.87 -22.87 4.56
CA LEU A 182 24.38 -24.16 4.12
C LEU A 182 25.67 -24.04 3.32
N SER A 183 25.75 -23.07 2.39
CA SER A 183 26.95 -22.83 1.59
C SER A 183 28.15 -22.47 2.48
N LEU A 184 27.93 -21.65 3.51
CA LEU A 184 28.98 -21.30 4.48
C LEU A 184 29.41 -22.50 5.35
N LEU A 185 28.48 -23.40 5.70
CA LEU A 185 28.83 -24.65 6.40
C LEU A 185 29.68 -25.58 5.52
N ILE A 186 29.35 -25.71 4.23
CA ILE A 186 30.15 -26.50 3.28
C ILE A 186 31.55 -25.87 3.12
N LEU A 187 31.65 -24.55 3.02
CA LEU A 187 32.95 -23.89 2.97
C LEU A 187 33.75 -24.09 4.26
N ALA A 188 33.09 -24.03 5.41
CA ALA A 188 33.73 -24.29 6.70
C ALA A 188 34.32 -25.72 6.77
N SER A 189 33.58 -26.73 6.27
CA SER A 189 34.05 -28.12 6.27
C SER A 189 35.23 -28.35 5.32
N VAL A 190 35.32 -27.60 4.22
CA VAL A 190 36.50 -27.62 3.34
C VAL A 190 37.69 -26.93 4.01
N TYR A 191 37.48 -25.78 4.65
CA TYR A 191 38.55 -24.98 5.25
C TYR A 191 39.15 -25.60 6.52
N ILE A 192 38.40 -26.40 7.28
CA ILE A 192 38.89 -26.99 8.52
C ILE A 192 40.07 -27.95 8.31
N GLY A 193 40.18 -28.55 7.12
CA GLY A 193 41.28 -29.46 6.76
C GLY A 193 42.64 -28.79 6.58
N SER A 194 42.69 -27.45 6.47
CA SER A 194 43.94 -26.70 6.27
C SER A 194 44.24 -25.80 7.48
N PRO A 195 45.38 -25.98 8.17
CA PRO A 195 45.76 -25.14 9.30
C PRO A 195 45.78 -23.63 8.99
N TRP A 196 46.13 -23.27 7.75
CA TRP A 196 46.24 -21.89 7.29
C TRP A 196 44.87 -21.21 7.07
N LEU A 197 43.80 -22.00 6.89
CA LEU A 197 42.45 -21.49 6.62
C LEU A 197 41.52 -21.54 7.83
N ARG A 198 42.05 -21.83 9.04
CA ARG A 198 41.25 -21.94 10.26
C ARG A 198 40.44 -20.69 10.58
N SER A 199 41.02 -19.49 10.39
CA SER A 199 40.30 -18.22 10.61
C SER A 199 39.12 -18.06 9.64
N SER A 200 39.30 -18.43 8.37
CA SER A 200 38.24 -18.45 7.36
C SER A 200 37.16 -19.49 7.71
N ALA A 201 37.53 -20.66 8.23
CA ALA A 201 36.59 -21.67 8.70
C ALA A 201 35.72 -21.12 9.85
N ILE A 202 36.34 -20.46 10.85
CA ILE A 202 35.62 -19.84 11.98
C ILE A 202 34.66 -18.75 11.48
N LEU A 203 35.10 -17.88 10.57
CA LEU A 203 34.23 -16.86 9.98
C LEU A 203 33.06 -17.47 9.19
N ALA A 204 33.30 -18.57 8.49
CA ALA A 204 32.27 -19.27 7.73
C ALA A 204 31.20 -19.88 8.67
N VAL A 205 31.60 -20.55 9.75
CA VAL A 205 30.67 -21.05 10.78
C VAL A 205 29.94 -19.89 11.46
N ALA A 206 30.63 -18.78 11.78
CA ALA A 206 30.00 -17.62 12.39
C ALA A 206 28.94 -17.01 11.47
N GLY A 207 29.28 -16.89 10.18
CA GLY A 207 28.40 -16.39 9.15
C GLY A 207 27.18 -17.29 8.92
N SER A 208 27.33 -18.61 8.99
CA SER A 208 26.20 -19.53 8.82
C SER A 208 25.16 -19.40 9.93
N LEU A 209 25.55 -18.89 11.11
CA LEU A 209 24.64 -18.66 12.23
C LEU A 209 23.85 -17.35 12.11
N ILE A 210 24.18 -16.44 11.19
CA ILE A 210 23.51 -15.13 11.01
C ILE A 210 21.97 -15.19 11.06
N PRO A 211 21.26 -16.17 10.45
CA PRO A 211 19.81 -16.24 10.53
C PRO A 211 19.27 -16.41 11.96
N VAL A 212 20.04 -17.06 12.83
CA VAL A 212 19.66 -17.37 14.22
C VAL A 212 20.22 -16.32 15.18
N LEU A 213 21.34 -15.67 14.83
CA LEU A 213 22.02 -14.71 15.71
C LEU A 213 21.07 -13.65 16.28
N PRO A 214 20.19 -12.96 15.53
CA PRO A 214 19.28 -11.96 16.11
C PRO A 214 18.37 -12.47 17.24
N LEU A 215 18.16 -13.79 17.32
CA LEU A 215 17.32 -14.44 18.33
C LEU A 215 18.10 -14.91 19.56
N MET A 216 19.42 -14.75 19.58
CA MET A 216 20.25 -15.06 20.76
C MET A 216 20.39 -13.83 21.67
N PRO A 217 20.47 -13.99 23.00
CA PRO A 217 20.90 -12.92 23.90
C PRO A 217 22.35 -12.53 23.63
N PRO A 218 22.73 -11.24 23.69
CA PRO A 218 21.93 -10.03 23.98
C PRO A 218 21.21 -9.37 22.78
N GLY A 219 21.24 -9.97 21.58
CA GLY A 219 20.57 -9.42 20.39
C GLY A 219 19.04 -9.34 20.45
N VAL A 220 18.38 -10.25 21.21
CA VAL A 220 16.90 -10.28 21.36
C VAL A 220 16.27 -8.93 21.71
N PRO A 221 16.67 -8.22 22.78
CA PRO A 221 16.09 -6.91 23.10
C PRO A 221 16.28 -5.89 21.98
N LEU A 222 17.44 -5.89 21.30
CA LEU A 222 17.70 -5.00 20.18
C LEU A 222 16.83 -5.34 18.95
N PHE A 223 16.52 -6.62 18.73
CA PHE A 223 15.58 -7.05 17.71
C PHE A 223 14.16 -6.54 17.98
N PHE A 224 13.69 -6.56 19.24
CA PHE A 224 12.39 -5.98 19.59
C PHE A 224 12.35 -4.45 19.42
N VAL A 225 13.43 -3.76 19.78
CA VAL A 225 13.58 -2.31 19.53
C VAL A 225 13.53 -2.02 18.04
N TYR A 226 14.27 -2.78 17.22
CA TYR A 226 14.21 -2.72 15.77
C TYR A 226 12.77 -2.87 15.26
N ARG A 227 12.06 -3.93 15.67
CA ARG A 227 10.70 -4.22 15.21
C ARG A 227 9.73 -3.07 15.55
N ARG A 228 9.81 -2.53 16.76
CA ARG A 228 8.98 -1.41 17.22
C ARG A 228 9.24 -0.14 16.40
N TRP A 229 10.50 0.25 16.23
CA TRP A 229 10.85 1.43 15.45
C TRP A 229 10.53 1.28 13.97
N TRP A 230 10.72 0.09 13.40
CA TRP A 230 10.37 -0.20 12.02
C TRP A 230 8.86 -0.10 11.78
N GLN A 231 8.05 -0.67 12.67
CA GLN A 231 6.59 -0.59 12.59
C GLN A 231 6.11 0.86 12.68
N HIS A 232 6.64 1.64 13.63
CA HIS A 232 6.29 3.06 13.78
C HIS A 232 6.76 3.91 12.59
N ALA A 233 7.92 3.62 12.01
CA ALA A 233 8.36 4.30 10.80
C ALA A 233 7.44 4.01 9.60
N ARG A 234 6.96 2.77 9.48
CA ARG A 234 6.02 2.39 8.43
C ARG A 234 4.67 3.08 8.59
N SER A 235 4.13 3.18 9.81
CA SER A 235 2.87 3.90 10.06
C SER A 235 3.01 5.37 9.66
N LEU A 236 4.10 6.04 10.08
CA LEU A 236 4.37 7.43 9.69
C LEU A 236 4.52 7.61 8.17
N ARG A 237 5.07 6.62 7.45
CA ARG A 237 5.08 6.63 5.97
C ARG A 237 3.69 6.50 5.38
N ALA A 238 2.81 5.72 5.98
CA ALA A 238 1.42 5.59 5.54
C ALA A 238 0.64 6.89 5.81
N GLU A 239 0.75 7.44 7.02
CA GLU A 239 0.19 8.74 7.38
C GLU A 239 0.65 9.85 6.45
N ARG A 240 1.95 9.92 6.12
CA ARG A 240 2.48 10.86 5.14
C ARG A 240 1.73 10.77 3.79
N ASP A 241 1.53 9.56 3.28
CA ASP A 241 0.86 9.37 1.99
C ASP A 241 -0.62 9.76 2.10
N LEU A 242 -1.29 9.46 3.23
CA LEU A 242 -2.67 9.88 3.49
C LEU A 242 -2.85 11.39 3.65
N MET A 243 -1.87 12.07 4.26
CA MET A 243 -1.89 13.54 4.39
C MET A 243 -1.65 14.25 3.05
N ARG A 244 -0.89 13.62 2.15
CA ARG A 244 -0.69 14.12 0.78
C ARG A 244 -1.83 13.76 -0.16
N LEU A 245 -2.63 12.76 0.19
CA LEU A 245 -3.68 12.24 -0.67
C LEU A 245 -4.63 13.35 -1.13
N PRO A 246 -5.27 14.16 -0.26
CA PRO A 246 -6.22 15.17 -0.71
C PRO A 246 -5.57 16.32 -1.50
N LEU A 247 -4.26 16.56 -1.33
CA LEU A 247 -3.51 17.58 -2.08
C LEU A 247 -3.28 17.20 -3.56
N ARG A 248 -3.67 15.99 -4.00
CA ARG A 248 -3.48 15.53 -5.38
C ARG A 248 -4.26 16.35 -6.41
N TYR A 249 -5.29 17.08 -5.98
CA TYR A 249 -6.13 17.90 -6.85
C TYR A 249 -5.57 19.30 -7.11
N ASP A 250 -4.58 19.77 -6.33
CA ASP A 250 -4.04 21.15 -6.42
C ASP A 250 -3.26 21.44 -7.72
N GLY A 251 -2.88 20.40 -8.49
CA GLY A 251 -2.06 20.54 -9.71
C GLY A 251 -2.80 20.37 -11.05
N SER A 252 -4.05 19.92 -11.05
CA SER A 252 -4.81 19.66 -12.28
C SER A 252 -5.74 20.83 -12.59
N LEU A 253 -5.26 21.84 -13.35
CA LEU A 253 -6.05 22.89 -14.04
C LEU A 253 -7.28 23.53 -13.31
N ARG A 254 -7.30 23.59 -11.97
CA ARG A 254 -8.47 23.69 -11.04
C ARG A 254 -9.00 22.30 -10.74
N GLY A 255 -8.68 21.80 -9.54
CA GLY A 255 -8.86 20.42 -9.07
C GLY A 255 -10.26 19.88 -9.27
N SER A 256 -10.57 19.47 -10.49
CA SER A 256 -11.86 18.87 -10.79
C SER A 256 -11.81 17.44 -10.26
N ALA A 257 -12.75 17.10 -9.38
CA ALA A 257 -13.08 15.72 -9.12
C ALA A 257 -13.50 15.03 -10.43
N SER A 258 -13.51 13.69 -10.41
CA SER A 258 -13.73 12.89 -11.62
C SER A 258 -15.10 13.11 -12.27
N ASP A 259 -16.01 13.73 -11.54
CA ASP A 259 -17.38 14.12 -11.90
C ASP A 259 -17.50 15.55 -12.44
N GLY A 260 -16.40 16.31 -12.49
CA GLY A 260 -16.42 17.72 -12.93
C GLY A 260 -16.56 18.74 -11.79
N GLN A 261 -16.77 18.29 -10.54
CA GLN A 261 -16.97 19.17 -9.40
C GLN A 261 -15.65 19.81 -8.95
N GLN A 262 -15.70 21.06 -8.48
CA GLN A 262 -14.50 21.74 -7.97
C GLN A 262 -14.17 21.24 -6.56
N TYR A 263 -13.07 20.50 -6.47
CA TYR A 263 -12.49 20.05 -5.21
C TYR A 263 -11.53 21.10 -4.69
N GLU A 264 -11.77 21.60 -3.48
CA GLU A 264 -10.96 22.63 -2.85
C GLU A 264 -10.63 22.31 -1.40
N HIS A 265 -9.67 23.07 -0.89
CA HIS A 265 -9.28 23.03 0.50
C HIS A 265 -9.19 24.44 1.07
N ARG A 266 -9.59 24.62 2.33
CA ARG A 266 -9.45 25.91 3.03
C ARG A 266 -9.23 25.73 4.51
N ALA A 267 -8.64 26.75 5.14
CA ALA A 267 -8.60 26.83 6.59
C ALA A 267 -10.04 26.88 7.13
N VAL A 268 -10.33 26.07 8.13
CA VAL A 268 -11.64 26.00 8.79
C VAL A 268 -11.51 26.34 10.27
N THR A 269 -12.52 27.04 10.79
CA THR A 269 -12.65 27.29 12.24
C THR A 269 -13.11 26.03 12.97
N LEU A 270 -13.05 26.04 14.31
CA LEU A 270 -13.53 24.91 15.12
C LEU A 270 -15.04 24.68 14.95
N GLU A 271 -15.82 25.75 14.81
CA GLU A 271 -17.27 25.69 14.60
C GLU A 271 -17.59 25.07 13.23
N GLU A 272 -16.94 25.55 12.17
CA GLU A 272 -17.06 24.98 10.82
C GLU A 272 -16.60 23.51 10.79
N ALA A 273 -15.53 23.17 11.52
CA ALA A 273 -15.07 21.79 11.61
C ALA A 273 -16.13 20.88 12.26
N GLN A 274 -16.82 21.34 13.30
CA GLN A 274 -17.92 20.58 13.92
C GLN A 274 -19.10 20.41 12.97
N GLU A 275 -19.45 21.44 12.20
CA GLU A 275 -20.49 21.38 11.18
C GLU A 275 -20.13 20.35 10.09
N LEU A 276 -18.92 20.42 9.55
CA LEU A 276 -18.43 19.47 8.54
C LEU A 276 -18.42 18.02 9.07
N LEU A 277 -18.01 17.81 10.33
CA LEU A 277 -18.10 16.49 10.98
C LEU A 277 -19.54 15.99 11.05
N SER A 278 -20.51 16.87 11.36
CA SER A 278 -21.93 16.51 11.39
C SER A 278 -22.47 16.15 10.00
N LEU A 279 -21.90 16.74 8.94
CA LEU A 279 -22.18 16.40 7.54
C LEU A 279 -21.46 15.12 7.07
N GLY A 280 -20.69 14.48 7.94
CA GLY A 280 -19.99 13.23 7.66
C GLY A 280 -18.56 13.38 7.15
N ALA A 281 -17.93 14.56 7.32
CA ALA A 281 -16.50 14.69 7.09
C ALA A 281 -15.73 13.79 8.06
N ARG A 282 -14.59 13.23 7.61
CA ARG A 282 -13.70 12.44 8.47
C ARG A 282 -12.65 13.32 9.12
N PHE A 283 -12.36 13.12 10.40
CA PHE A 283 -11.22 13.79 11.02
C PHE A 283 -9.95 12.96 10.82
N ARG A 284 -8.88 13.58 10.31
CA ARG A 284 -7.59 12.93 10.09
C ARG A 284 -6.49 13.63 10.87
N SER A 285 -5.86 12.88 11.78
CA SER A 285 -4.67 13.29 12.52
C SER A 285 -3.49 12.39 12.18
N ALA A 286 -2.27 12.87 12.43
CA ALA A 286 -1.05 12.08 12.34
C ALA A 286 -0.59 11.67 13.74
N SER A 287 0.16 10.57 13.86
CA SER A 287 0.79 10.12 15.11
C SER A 287 2.00 10.98 15.53
N LEU A 288 1.95 12.27 15.22
CA LEU A 288 2.92 13.27 15.62
C LEU A 288 2.49 13.91 16.94
N PRO A 289 3.45 14.37 17.78
CA PRO A 289 3.12 15.17 18.95
C PRO A 289 2.32 16.41 18.54
N ALA A 290 1.32 16.83 19.33
CA ALA A 290 0.43 17.95 19.00
C ALA A 290 1.18 19.24 18.62
N ALA A 291 2.26 19.56 19.33
CA ALA A 291 3.14 20.71 19.03
C ALA A 291 3.77 20.66 17.62
N GLN A 292 3.78 19.50 16.97
CA GLN A 292 4.30 19.26 15.62
C GLN A 292 3.21 19.16 14.56
N VAL A 293 1.95 19.42 14.89
CA VAL A 293 0.86 19.44 13.91
C VAL A 293 0.49 20.88 13.54
N GLY A 294 0.47 21.78 14.53
CA GLY A 294 0.06 23.19 14.39
C GLY A 294 -1.40 23.38 14.80
N ASP A 295 -1.78 24.64 15.06
CA ASP A 295 -3.06 24.96 15.72
C ASP A 295 -4.24 25.18 14.75
N GLY A 296 -4.00 25.14 13.44
CA GLY A 296 -5.04 25.29 12.41
C GLY A 296 -5.71 23.98 12.01
N MET A 297 -6.89 24.06 11.40
CA MET A 297 -7.54 22.94 10.72
C MET A 297 -7.76 23.29 9.25
N VAL A 298 -7.63 22.30 8.36
CA VAL A 298 -7.88 22.46 6.93
C VAL A 298 -8.98 21.47 6.53
N GLY A 299 -10.08 22.01 6.00
CA GLY A 299 -11.18 21.23 5.45
C GLY A 299 -10.97 20.94 3.97
N PHE A 300 -11.41 19.77 3.53
CA PHE A 300 -11.31 19.26 2.17
C PHE A 300 -12.67 18.74 1.70
N GLY A 301 -13.09 19.10 0.49
CA GLY A 301 -14.36 18.69 -0.08
C GLY A 301 -14.66 19.38 -1.40
N VAL A 302 -15.90 19.22 -1.87
CA VAL A 302 -16.40 19.94 -3.05
C VAL A 302 -17.07 21.23 -2.59
N ILE A 303 -16.86 22.31 -3.34
CA ILE A 303 -17.54 23.57 -3.09
C ILE A 303 -18.91 23.58 -3.79
N ASP A 304 -19.95 23.92 -3.03
CA ASP A 304 -21.28 24.18 -3.57
C ASP A 304 -21.43 25.61 -4.12
N ASP A 305 -22.60 25.93 -4.68
CA ASP A 305 -22.89 27.27 -5.24
C ASP A 305 -22.78 28.40 -4.20
N GLN A 306 -22.79 28.08 -2.91
CA GLN A 306 -22.68 29.03 -1.79
C GLN A 306 -21.25 29.18 -1.27
N GLY A 307 -20.28 28.44 -1.82
CA GLY A 307 -18.91 28.46 -1.33
C GLY A 307 -18.68 27.57 -0.10
N VAL A 308 -19.60 26.68 0.24
CA VAL A 308 -19.51 25.78 1.40
C VAL A 308 -18.94 24.43 0.98
N LEU A 309 -18.06 23.88 1.83
CA LEU A 309 -17.53 22.54 1.62
C LEU A 309 -18.60 21.49 1.88
N THR A 310 -18.85 20.66 0.88
CA THR A 310 -19.85 19.58 0.91
C THR A 310 -19.21 18.25 0.55
N ARG A 311 -19.95 17.17 0.84
CA ARG A 311 -19.51 15.80 0.54
C ARG A 311 -19.46 15.59 -0.98
N PRO A 312 -18.31 15.16 -1.54
CA PRO A 312 -18.21 14.83 -2.96
C PRO A 312 -19.13 13.67 -3.34
N ALA A 313 -19.65 13.69 -4.58
CA ALA A 313 -20.39 12.56 -5.13
C ALA A 313 -19.44 11.39 -5.50
N ASP A 314 -18.21 11.73 -5.89
CA ASP A 314 -17.14 10.77 -6.14
C ASP A 314 -16.69 10.05 -4.85
N PRO A 315 -16.85 8.72 -4.73
CA PRO A 315 -16.45 7.99 -3.52
C PRO A 315 -14.94 8.01 -3.28
N LEU A 316 -14.12 8.27 -4.30
CA LEU A 316 -12.66 8.34 -4.16
C LEU A 316 -12.17 9.75 -3.84
N ALA A 317 -13.02 10.78 -3.87
CA ALA A 317 -12.70 12.11 -3.39
C ALA A 317 -12.99 12.23 -1.89
N GLU A 318 -12.02 12.67 -1.10
CA GLU A 318 -12.19 12.68 0.35
C GLU A 318 -12.97 13.90 0.84
N PHE A 319 -13.91 13.66 1.75
CA PHE A 319 -14.52 14.69 2.59
C PHE A 319 -13.91 14.60 3.98
N LEU A 320 -12.94 15.45 4.30
CA LEU A 320 -12.17 15.32 5.53
C LEU A 320 -11.65 16.63 6.09
N ILE A 321 -11.28 16.60 7.36
CA ILE A 321 -10.65 17.70 8.10
C ILE A 321 -9.28 17.19 8.57
N VAL A 322 -8.23 17.93 8.22
CA VAL A 322 -6.87 17.65 8.67
C VAL A 322 -6.48 18.67 9.73
N GLN A 323 -5.88 18.19 10.82
CA GLN A 323 -5.22 19.07 11.78
C GLN A 323 -3.87 19.52 11.22
N GLY A 324 -3.63 20.83 11.20
CA GLY A 324 -2.44 21.46 10.63
C GLY A 324 -2.44 21.54 9.11
N ASP A 325 -1.42 22.21 8.54
CA ASP A 325 -1.17 22.18 7.10
C ASP A 325 -0.73 20.76 6.67
N PRO A 326 -1.48 20.06 5.79
CA PRO A 326 -1.19 18.68 5.42
C PRO A 326 0.17 18.50 4.76
N ALA A 327 0.66 19.49 4.01
CA ALA A 327 1.98 19.43 3.38
C ALA A 327 3.09 19.43 4.43
N THR A 328 2.98 20.33 5.41
CA THR A 328 3.88 20.41 6.57
C THR A 328 3.81 19.14 7.43
N VAL A 329 2.61 18.65 7.75
CA VAL A 329 2.42 17.41 8.53
C VAL A 329 3.03 16.21 7.82
N ALA A 330 2.79 16.06 6.51
CA ALA A 330 3.38 15.00 5.70
C ALA A 330 4.92 15.04 5.71
N TRP A 331 5.51 16.23 5.57
CA TRP A 331 6.97 16.41 5.63
C TRP A 331 7.53 16.01 7.01
N ARG A 332 6.84 16.36 8.10
CA ARG A 332 7.24 15.98 9.47
C ARG A 332 7.17 14.47 9.68
N CYS A 333 6.09 13.82 9.21
CA CYS A 333 5.96 12.35 9.21
C CYS A 333 7.11 11.70 8.44
N GLU A 334 7.46 12.23 7.26
CA GLU A 334 8.57 11.73 6.45
C GLU A 334 9.91 11.81 7.18
N ARG A 335 10.22 12.97 7.78
CA ARG A 335 11.48 13.18 8.50
C ARG A 335 11.60 12.24 9.72
N ARG A 336 10.50 12.09 10.48
CA ARG A 336 10.46 11.20 11.65
C ARG A 336 10.56 9.73 11.24
N ALA A 337 9.86 9.31 10.18
CA ALA A 337 9.96 7.96 9.63
C ALA A 337 11.41 7.61 9.25
N ARG A 338 12.09 8.48 8.49
CA ARG A 338 13.51 8.27 8.09
C ARG A 338 14.45 8.20 9.28
N ARG A 339 14.19 8.94 10.36
CA ARG A 339 14.98 8.87 11.60
C ARG A 339 14.80 7.51 12.28
N LEU A 340 13.57 7.05 12.42
CA LEU A 340 13.25 5.76 13.03
C LEU A 340 13.77 4.59 12.21
N GLU A 341 13.72 4.65 10.87
CA GLU A 341 14.31 3.62 10.00
C GLU A 341 15.82 3.49 10.22
N ARG A 342 16.54 4.62 10.27
CA ARG A 342 17.98 4.63 10.56
C ARG A 342 18.28 4.05 11.94
N LEU A 343 17.53 4.46 12.95
CA LEU A 343 17.68 3.93 14.32
C LEU A 343 17.38 2.43 14.38
N ALA A 344 16.34 1.96 13.68
CA ALA A 344 16.00 0.54 13.60
C ALA A 344 17.14 -0.27 12.96
N VAL A 345 17.69 0.19 11.83
CA VAL A 345 18.84 -0.47 11.17
C VAL A 345 20.06 -0.50 12.08
N VAL A 346 20.36 0.59 12.78
CA VAL A 346 21.47 0.65 13.74
C VAL A 346 21.26 -0.33 14.89
N ALA A 347 20.06 -0.38 15.49
CA ALA A 347 19.75 -1.32 16.58
C ALA A 347 19.88 -2.78 16.13
N PHE A 348 19.34 -3.13 14.95
CA PHE A 348 19.46 -4.47 14.39
C PHE A 348 20.92 -4.84 14.12
N SER A 349 21.69 -3.93 13.49
CA SER A 349 23.09 -4.15 13.16
C SER A 349 23.96 -4.29 14.40
N ALA A 350 23.71 -3.47 15.44
CA ALA A 350 24.41 -3.57 16.72
C ALA A 350 24.13 -4.91 17.41
N GLY A 351 22.87 -5.37 17.42
CA GLY A 351 22.51 -6.67 17.99
C GLY A 351 23.14 -7.84 17.25
N LEU A 352 23.14 -7.78 15.91
CA LEU A 352 23.80 -8.78 15.08
C LEU A 352 25.32 -8.79 15.30
N ALA A 353 25.97 -7.63 15.32
CA ALA A 353 27.41 -7.52 15.52
C ALA A 353 27.85 -8.02 16.89
N LEU A 354 27.08 -7.70 17.95
CA LEU A 354 27.36 -8.15 19.31
C LEU A 354 27.26 -9.69 19.42
N ASN A 355 26.21 -10.29 18.85
CA ASN A 355 26.05 -11.73 18.86
C ASN A 355 27.07 -12.45 17.98
N LEU A 356 27.42 -11.86 16.83
CA LEU A 356 28.49 -12.38 15.97
C LEU A 356 29.84 -12.36 16.69
N TYR A 357 30.16 -11.27 17.37
CA TYR A 357 31.38 -11.16 18.19
C TYR A 357 31.42 -12.25 19.28
N LEU A 358 30.32 -12.44 20.01
CA LEU A 358 30.24 -13.50 21.02
C LEU A 358 30.41 -14.90 20.41
N ALA A 359 29.78 -15.17 19.28
CA ALA A 359 29.94 -16.44 18.57
C ALA A 359 31.41 -16.67 18.15
N LEU A 360 32.08 -15.64 17.64
CA LEU A 360 33.50 -15.71 17.28
C LEU A 360 34.40 -15.96 18.49
N VAL A 361 34.14 -15.31 19.63
CA VAL A 361 34.89 -15.53 20.88
C VAL A 361 34.71 -16.96 21.37
N VAL A 362 33.48 -17.47 21.40
CA VAL A 362 33.18 -18.85 21.82
C VAL A 362 33.84 -19.87 20.89
N MET A 363 33.75 -19.68 19.58
CA MET A 363 34.39 -20.60 18.63
C MET A 363 35.92 -20.55 18.70
N ASN A 364 36.50 -19.37 18.84
CA ASN A 364 37.95 -19.24 19.03
C ASN A 364 38.41 -19.90 20.33
N TRP A 365 37.60 -19.87 21.39
CA TRP A 365 37.88 -20.58 22.62
C TRP A 365 37.78 -22.11 22.46
N LEU A 366 36.79 -22.62 21.70
CA LEU A 366 36.62 -24.06 21.46
C LEU A 366 37.69 -24.67 20.54
N VAL A 367 38.33 -23.87 19.69
CA VAL A 367 39.36 -24.33 18.74
C VAL A 367 40.78 -24.28 19.34
N ARG A 368 40.97 -23.55 20.43
CA ARG A 368 42.22 -23.54 21.22
C ARG A 368 42.24 -24.74 22.14
#